data_AF-A0A6B0ZKZ1-F1
#
_entry.id   AF-A0A6B0ZKZ1-F1
#
_cell.length_a   1.000
_cell.length_b   1.000
_cell.length_c   1.000
_cell.angle_alpha   90.00
_cell.angle_beta   90.00
_cell.angle_gamma   90.00
#
_symmetry.space_group_name_H-M   'P 1'
#
loop_
_entity.id
_entity.type
_entity.pdbx_description
1 polymer ?
#
loop_
_entity_poly.entity_id
_entity_poly.type
_entity_poly.pdbx_seq_one_letter_code
_entity_poly.pdbx_strand_id
1 'polypeptide(L)'
;EGWRLDIDATACYAAAKSCADLTSADISRDSPWNTRVVTGLPPTPISAPGEASLEAALQPDDGDWMFYVRTDEGGVRGAHRFAATYEEHLENVQVCRELGYC
;
A
#
# COMPACT_ATOMS: atom_id res chain seq x y z
N GLU A 1 -4.72 -10.92 -13.05
CA GLU A 1 -5.71 -11.16 -11.99
C GLU A 1 -6.29 -9.80 -11.58
N GLY A 2 -7.62 -9.63 -11.53
CA GLY A 2 -8.28 -8.33 -11.38
C GLY A 2 -8.24 -7.76 -9.95
N TRP A 3 -7.09 -7.75 -9.29
CA TRP A 3 -6.93 -7.25 -7.94
C TRP A 3 -6.93 -5.72 -7.91
N ARG A 4 -7.35 -5.19 -6.77
CA ARG A 4 -7.11 -3.80 -6.40
C ARG A 4 -5.73 -3.68 -5.76
N LEU A 5 -5.08 -2.54 -5.94
CA LEU A 5 -3.78 -2.28 -5.32
C LEU A 5 -3.93 -1.82 -3.87
N ASP A 6 -5.10 -1.26 -3.50
CA ASP A 6 -5.44 -0.82 -2.15
C ASP A 6 -4.38 0.13 -1.49
N ILE A 7 -3.75 0.99 -2.30
CA ILE A 7 -2.68 1.91 -1.86
C ILE A 7 -3.27 3.26 -1.42
N ASP A 8 -3.03 3.64 -0.15
CA ASP A 8 -3.56 4.88 0.45
C ASP A 8 -3.12 6.15 -0.26
N ALA A 9 -1.87 6.22 -0.71
CA ALA A 9 -1.34 7.41 -1.40
C ALA A 9 -2.20 7.81 -2.61
N THR A 10 -2.83 6.83 -3.27
CA THR A 10 -3.70 7.05 -4.42
C THR A 10 -5.06 7.65 -4.01
N ALA A 11 -5.58 7.28 -2.84
CA ALA A 11 -6.76 7.91 -2.24
C ALA A 11 -6.46 9.33 -1.76
N CYS A 12 -5.28 9.58 -1.17
CA CYS A 12 -4.83 10.92 -0.80
C CYS A 12 -4.79 11.85 -2.02
N TYR A 13 -4.22 11.36 -3.12
CA TYR A 13 -4.18 12.08 -4.40
C TYR A 13 -5.58 12.35 -4.94
N ALA A 14 -6.46 11.34 -4.96
CA ALA A 14 -7.84 11.46 -5.43
C ALA A 14 -8.69 12.45 -4.59
N ALA A 15 -8.39 12.58 -3.30
CA ALA A 15 -9.04 13.52 -2.38
C ALA A 15 -8.39 14.91 -2.38
N ALA A 16 -7.21 15.07 -2.99
CA ALA A 16 -6.38 16.27 -2.90
C ALA A 16 -6.09 16.70 -1.45
N LYS A 17 -5.75 15.72 -0.60
CA LYS A 17 -5.46 15.90 0.84
C LYS A 17 -4.15 15.25 1.23
N SER A 18 -3.58 15.69 2.35
CA SER A 18 -2.55 14.93 3.04
C SER A 18 -3.13 13.58 3.49
N CYS A 19 -2.31 12.53 3.44
CA CYS A 19 -2.73 11.21 3.91
C CYS A 19 -3.07 11.20 5.42
N ALA A 20 -2.49 12.12 6.20
CA ALA A 20 -2.80 12.27 7.61
C ALA A 20 -4.23 12.82 7.88
N ASP A 21 -4.83 13.48 6.89
CA ASP A 21 -6.14 14.14 7.00
C ASP A 21 -7.26 13.38 6.27
N LEU A 22 -6.98 12.15 5.82
CA LEU A 22 -7.97 11.32 5.13
C LEU A 22 -9.09 10.90 6.07
N THR A 23 -10.33 11.07 5.61
CA THR A 23 -11.51 10.52 6.28
C THR A 23 -11.95 9.21 5.62
N SER A 24 -12.79 8.44 6.30
CA SER A 24 -13.40 7.23 5.73
C SER A 24 -14.19 7.51 4.44
N ALA A 25 -14.76 8.70 4.30
CA ALA A 25 -15.47 9.12 3.08
C ALA A 25 -14.50 9.43 1.93
N ASP A 26 -13.30 9.93 2.23
CA ASP A 26 -12.26 10.14 1.23
C ASP A 26 -11.69 8.80 0.73
N ILE A 27 -11.51 7.84 1.64
CA ILE A 27 -11.02 6.49 1.32
C ILE A 27 -11.96 5.74 0.35
N SER A 28 -13.27 5.92 0.51
CA SER A 28 -14.29 5.29 -0.35
C SER A 28 -14.70 6.15 -1.56
N ARG A 29 -14.03 7.29 -1.78
CA ARG A 29 -14.36 8.22 -2.87
C ARG A 29 -14.25 7.54 -4.23
N ASP A 30 -15.30 7.66 -5.03
CA ASP A 30 -15.28 7.24 -6.42
C ASP A 30 -14.37 8.17 -7.25
N SER A 31 -13.29 7.61 -7.75
CA SER A 31 -12.28 8.31 -8.54
C SER A 31 -11.44 7.29 -9.30
N PRO A 32 -11.08 7.53 -10.57
CA PRO A 32 -10.22 6.61 -11.31
C PRO A 32 -8.79 6.56 -10.74
N TRP A 33 -8.40 7.51 -9.88
CA TRP A 33 -7.12 7.44 -9.17
C TRP A 33 -7.18 6.63 -7.87
N ASN A 34 -8.36 6.35 -7.30
CA ASN A 34 -8.46 5.67 -6.02
C ASN A 34 -8.37 4.14 -6.19
N THR A 35 -7.19 3.58 -5.97
CA THR A 35 -6.94 2.14 -6.15
C THR A 35 -7.60 1.25 -5.11
N ARG A 36 -8.36 1.82 -4.15
CA ARG A 36 -9.26 1.08 -3.26
C ARG A 36 -10.65 0.84 -3.86
N VAL A 37 -11.00 1.54 -4.95
CA VAL A 37 -12.27 1.36 -5.65
C VAL A 37 -12.10 0.85 -7.09
N VAL A 38 -10.99 1.18 -7.75
CA VAL A 38 -10.66 0.65 -9.09
C VAL A 38 -9.60 -0.45 -9.03
N THR A 39 -9.58 -1.30 -10.06
CA THR A 39 -8.54 -2.32 -10.26
C THR A 39 -7.43 -1.80 -11.17
N GLY A 40 -6.22 -2.30 -11.00
CA GLY A 40 -5.05 -1.88 -11.77
C GLY A 40 -4.48 -0.51 -11.38
N LEU A 41 -3.66 0.05 -12.28
CA LEU A 41 -2.98 1.33 -12.07
C LEU A 41 -3.93 2.51 -12.31
N PRO A 42 -3.72 3.64 -11.60
CA PRO A 42 -4.41 4.89 -11.91
C PRO A 42 -4.03 5.41 -13.32
N PRO A 43 -4.82 6.31 -13.93
CA PRO A 43 -4.57 6.82 -15.28
C PRO A 43 -3.23 7.55 -15.45
N THR A 44 -2.72 8.15 -14.37
CA THR A 44 -1.46 8.90 -14.35
C THR A 44 -0.71 8.66 -13.05
N PRO A 45 0.60 8.94 -13.00
CA PRO A 45 1.34 9.01 -11.74
C PRO A 45 0.70 10.01 -10.76
N ILE A 46 0.79 9.70 -9.47
CA ILE A 46 0.29 10.55 -8.38
C ILE A 46 1.37 11.48 -7.79
N SER A 47 2.63 11.28 -8.17
CA SER A 47 3.78 12.07 -7.74
C SER A 47 4.94 11.94 -8.74
N ALA A 48 6.02 12.70 -8.51
CA ALA A 48 7.27 12.53 -9.23
C ALA A 48 8.11 11.41 -8.57
N PRO A 49 8.38 10.29 -9.25
CA PRO A 49 9.20 9.22 -8.69
C PRO A 49 10.68 9.60 -8.67
N GLY A 50 11.39 9.17 -7.64
CA GLY A 50 12.85 9.20 -7.62
C GLY A 50 13.46 8.04 -8.41
N GLU A 51 14.78 8.09 -8.62
CA GLU A 51 15.53 7.07 -9.37
C GLU A 51 15.32 5.66 -8.81
N ALA A 52 15.48 5.47 -7.50
CA ALA A 52 15.27 4.18 -6.84
C ALA A 52 13.85 3.61 -7.04
N SER A 53 12.82 4.47 -7.11
CA SER A 53 11.45 4.03 -7.39
C SER A 53 11.26 3.60 -8.84
N LEU A 54 11.94 4.26 -9.78
CA LEU A 54 11.93 3.88 -11.19
C LEU A 54 12.66 2.56 -11.41
N GLU A 55 13.83 2.38 -10.77
CA GLU A 55 14.58 1.12 -10.81
C GLU A 55 13.73 -0.04 -10.27
N ALA A 56 13.11 0.11 -9.10
CA ALA A 56 12.25 -0.92 -8.53
C ALA A 56 11.02 -1.24 -9.41
N ALA A 57 10.49 -0.26 -10.14
CA ALA A 57 9.37 -0.49 -11.07
C ALA A 57 9.81 -1.22 -12.35
N LEU A 58 11.05 -1.01 -12.80
CA LEU A 58 11.62 -1.64 -14.00
C LEU A 58 12.22 -3.01 -13.72
N GLN A 59 12.78 -3.21 -12.53
CA GLN A 59 13.48 -4.39 -12.06
C GLN A 59 13.03 -4.74 -10.64
N PRO A 60 11.78 -5.22 -10.47
CA PRO A 60 11.32 -5.68 -9.17
C PRO A 60 12.08 -6.94 -8.74
N ASP A 61 12.22 -7.13 -7.44
CA ASP A 61 12.71 -8.39 -6.88
C ASP A 61 11.74 -9.54 -7.20
N ASP A 62 12.28 -10.71 -7.49
CA ASP A 62 11.48 -11.91 -7.72
C ASP A 62 10.81 -12.36 -6.42
N GLY A 63 9.48 -12.51 -6.45
CA GLY A 63 8.70 -13.02 -5.33
C GLY A 63 7.21 -13.09 -5.64
N ASP A 64 6.47 -13.77 -4.78
CA ASP A 64 5.03 -14.00 -4.89
C ASP A 64 4.21 -13.21 -3.84
N TRP A 65 4.84 -12.25 -3.17
CA TRP A 65 4.20 -11.44 -2.14
C TRP A 65 3.09 -10.57 -2.72
N MET A 66 1.91 -10.68 -2.14
CA MET A 66 0.72 -9.91 -2.52
C MET A 66 0.30 -8.91 -1.45
N PHE A 67 0.82 -9.07 -0.23
CA PHE A 67 0.46 -8.25 0.91
C PHE A 67 1.69 -7.78 1.67
N TYR A 68 1.59 -6.62 2.30
CA TYR A 68 2.61 -6.13 3.21
C TYR A 68 1.96 -5.36 4.37
N VAL A 69 2.59 -5.36 5.53
CA VAL A 69 2.13 -4.57 6.68
C VAL A 69 3.30 -4.17 7.55
N ARG A 70 3.24 -2.95 8.11
CA ARG A 70 4.30 -2.39 8.94
C ARG A 70 4.42 -3.18 10.25
N THR A 71 5.62 -3.58 10.59
CA THR A 71 6.00 -4.24 11.84
C THR A 71 7.40 -3.76 12.25
N ASP A 72 8.16 -4.60 12.94
CA ASP A 72 9.61 -4.43 13.20
C ASP A 72 10.38 -5.66 12.66
N GLU A 73 10.09 -6.09 11.42
CA GLU A 73 10.72 -7.27 10.81
C GLU A 73 12.26 -7.22 10.88
N GLY A 74 12.87 -8.36 11.18
CA GLY A 74 14.33 -8.47 11.31
C GLY A 74 14.93 -7.64 12.44
N GLY A 75 14.11 -7.15 13.39
CA GLY A 75 14.55 -6.23 14.45
C GLY A 75 14.72 -4.78 13.98
N VAL A 76 14.29 -4.45 12.76
CA VAL A 76 14.37 -3.10 12.21
C VAL A 76 13.06 -2.38 12.48
N ARG A 77 13.10 -1.34 13.32
CA ARG A 77 11.89 -0.59 13.69
C ARG A 77 11.19 -0.01 12.46
N GLY A 78 9.92 -0.34 12.27
CA GLY A 78 9.08 0.13 11.16
C GLY A 78 9.29 -0.59 9.84
N ALA A 79 10.03 -1.71 9.81
CA ALA A 79 10.13 -2.56 8.63
C ALA A 79 8.81 -3.30 8.35
N HIS A 80 8.51 -3.55 7.09
CA HIS A 80 7.30 -4.27 6.70
C HIS A 80 7.57 -5.76 6.64
N ARG A 81 6.59 -6.58 7.05
CA ARG A 81 6.52 -8.00 6.65
C ARG A 81 5.77 -8.13 5.35
N PHE A 82 6.23 -9.02 4.50
CA PHE A 82 5.59 -9.37 3.22
C PHE A 82 4.96 -10.76 3.32
N ALA A 83 3.84 -10.96 2.63
CA ALA A 83 3.10 -12.22 2.65
C ALA A 83 2.55 -12.55 1.26
N ALA A 84 2.61 -13.82 0.89
CA ALA A 84 2.03 -14.32 -0.37
C ALA A 84 0.54 -14.62 -0.23
N THR A 85 0.11 -15.00 0.97
CA THR A 85 -1.28 -15.39 1.26
C THR A 85 -1.97 -14.38 2.17
N TYR A 86 -3.31 -14.36 2.12
CA TYR A 86 -4.09 -13.48 2.97
C TYR A 86 -4.07 -13.94 4.43
N GLU A 87 -4.00 -15.25 4.67
CA GLU A 87 -3.90 -15.84 6.00
C GLU A 87 -2.61 -15.39 6.71
N GLU A 88 -1.47 -15.48 6.02
CA GLU A 88 -0.19 -14.98 6.52
C GLU A 88 -0.22 -13.46 6.74
N HIS A 89 -0.89 -12.72 5.86
CA HIS A 89 -1.09 -11.28 6.08
C HIS A 89 -1.86 -10.99 7.36
N LEU A 90 -2.91 -11.76 7.69
CA LEU A 90 -3.68 -11.58 8.92
C LEU A 90 -2.84 -11.85 10.18
N GLU A 91 -1.93 -12.82 10.13
CA GLU A 91 -0.97 -13.06 11.20
C GLU A 91 -0.02 -11.86 11.36
N ASN A 92 0.49 -11.31 10.26
CA ASN A 92 1.34 -10.12 10.29
C ASN A 92 0.59 -8.86 10.77
N VAL A 93 -0.71 -8.75 10.47
CA VAL A 93 -1.58 -7.67 11.00
C VAL A 93 -1.74 -7.79 12.51
N GLN A 94 -1.81 -9.00 13.06
CA GLN A 94 -1.83 -9.18 14.52
C GLN A 94 -0.55 -8.67 15.17
N VAL A 95 0.62 -8.95 14.58
CA VAL A 95 1.90 -8.38 15.03
C VAL A 95 1.90 -6.85 14.94
N CYS A 96 1.38 -6.28 13.84
CA CYS A 96 1.26 -4.83 13.68
C CYS A 96 0.44 -4.17 14.81
N ARG A 97 -0.65 -4.82 15.24
CA ARG A 97 -1.52 -4.36 16.34
C ARG A 97 -0.83 -4.44 17.69
N GLU A 98 -0.09 -5.53 17.95
CA GLU A 98 0.67 -5.70 19.20
C GLU A 98 1.77 -4.64 19.35
N LEU A 99 2.34 -4.18 18.23
CA LEU A 99 3.32 -3.10 18.18
C LEU A 99 2.69 -1.69 18.20
N GLY A 100 1.36 -1.58 18.08
CA GLY A 100 0.64 -0.30 18.05
C GLY A 100 0.82 0.52 16.77
N TYR A 101 1.20 -0.11 15.67
CA TYR A 101 1.20 0.52 14.35
C TYR A 101 -0.15 0.41 13.64
N CYS A 102 -0.89 -0.64 13.98
CA CYS A 102 -2.28 -0.90 13.71
C CYS A 102 -3.02 -0.95 15.08
#